data_AF-A0A2X3K0M6-F1
#
_entry.id   AF-A0A2X3K0M6-F1
#
_cell.length_a   1.000
_cell.length_b   1.000
_cell.length_c   1.000
_cell.angle_alpha   90.00
_cell.angle_beta   90.00
_cell.angle_gamma   90.00
#
_symmetry.space_group_name_H-M   'P 1'
#
loop_
_entity.id
_entity.type
_entity.pdbx_description
1 polymer ?
#
loop_
_entity_poly.entity_id
_entity_poly.type
_entity_poly.pdbx_seq_one_letter_code
_entity_poly.pdbx_strand_id
1 'polypeptide(L)'
;MLLESDNVNDPIGDEVRSILDGHIVLTRELAEENHFPAIDIGLSASRVMHNVVKSEHLRAAAECKKLIATYKNIELLIRIGEYTMGQDPEADKAIKNRKAIQSFIQQSTKDISSYEKTIESLFKVVA
;
A
#
# COMPACT_ATOMS: atom_id res chain seq x y z
N MET A 1 -3.55 9.54 -14.96
CA MET A 1 -2.69 9.41 -16.15
C MET A 1 -2.66 7.93 -16.50
N LEU A 2 -3.05 7.57 -17.72
CA LEU A 2 -2.89 6.21 -18.21
C LEU A 2 -1.46 6.10 -18.73
N LEU A 3 -0.62 5.36 -18.02
CA LEU A 3 0.70 4.95 -18.53
C LEU A 3 0.48 3.61 -19.22
N GLU A 4 0.67 3.56 -20.54
CA GLU A 4 0.42 2.35 -21.35
C GLU A 4 1.48 1.25 -21.17
N SER A 5 2.51 1.51 -20.37
CA SER A 5 3.54 0.50 -20.11
C SER A 5 4.02 0.61 -18.69
N ASP A 6 4.19 -0.54 -18.04
CA ASP A 6 4.88 -0.72 -16.75
C ASP A 6 6.38 -0.37 -16.83
N ASN A 7 6.79 0.46 -17.82
CA ASN A 7 8.14 0.94 -17.96
C ASN A 7 8.40 2.02 -16.90
N VAL A 8 9.15 1.61 -15.89
CA VAL A 8 9.70 2.46 -14.83
C VAL A 8 10.61 3.58 -15.39
N ASN A 9 10.95 3.55 -16.69
CA ASN A 9 11.73 4.57 -17.41
C ASN A 9 10.90 5.33 -18.47
N ASP A 10 9.67 5.75 -18.14
CA ASP A 10 8.96 6.72 -18.99
C ASP A 10 9.39 8.15 -18.59
N PRO A 11 10.19 8.85 -19.42
CA PRO A 11 10.63 10.22 -19.13
C PRO A 11 9.46 11.20 -18.98
N ILE A 12 8.30 10.93 -19.61
CA ILE A 12 7.10 11.75 -19.47
C ILE A 12 6.48 11.55 -18.07
N GLY A 13 6.41 10.30 -17.61
CA GLY A 13 5.94 9.97 -16.26
C GLY A 13 6.80 10.64 -15.17
N ASP A 14 8.11 10.69 -15.36
CA ASP A 14 9.03 11.31 -14.41
C ASP A 14 8.94 12.85 -14.38
N GLU A 15 8.78 13.49 -15.55
CA GLU A 15 8.58 14.94 -15.62
C GLU A 15 7.27 15.36 -14.94
N VAL A 16 6.20 14.60 -15.13
CA VAL A 16 4.90 14.85 -14.49
C VAL A 16 4.98 14.62 -12.97
N ARG A 17 5.66 13.56 -12.51
CA ARG A 17 5.91 13.32 -11.07
C ARG A 17 6.74 14.43 -10.44
N SER A 18 7.60 15.10 -11.20
CA SER A 18 8.42 16.21 -10.71
C SER A 18 7.58 17.43 -10.35
N ILE A 19 6.55 17.73 -11.15
CA ILE A 19 5.73 18.95 -11.06
C ILE A 19 4.50 18.77 -10.15
N LEU A 20 4.03 17.54 -9.94
CA LEU A 20 2.85 17.26 -9.10
C LEU A 20 3.18 17.10 -7.60
N ASP A 21 2.20 17.43 -6.77
CA ASP A 21 2.23 17.25 -5.30
C ASP A 21 2.03 15.80 -4.84
N GLY A 22 2.04 14.84 -5.77
CA GLY A 22 1.85 13.42 -5.52
C GLY A 22 1.35 12.69 -6.76
N HIS A 23 1.27 11.37 -6.65
CA HIS A 23 0.79 10.50 -7.71
C HIS A 23 0.20 9.22 -7.14
N ILE A 24 -0.82 8.70 -7.81
CA ILE A 24 -1.42 7.39 -7.56
C ILE A 24 -1.08 6.51 -8.75
N VAL A 25 -0.38 5.41 -8.50
CA VAL A 25 0.00 4.41 -9.50
C VAL A 25 -0.98 3.26 -9.43
N LEU A 26 -1.57 2.93 -10.57
CA LEU A 26 -2.37 1.73 -10.75
C LEU A 26 -1.52 0.68 -11.46
N THR A 27 -1.54 -0.56 -11.00
CA THR A 27 -0.74 -1.65 -11.57
C THR A 27 -1.63 -2.75 -12.13
N ARG A 28 -1.15 -3.39 -13.20
CA ARG A 28 -1.88 -4.48 -13.84
C ARG A 28 -1.89 -5.73 -12.97
N GLU A 29 -0.80 -5.99 -12.27
CA GLU A 29 -0.65 -7.15 -11.37
C GLU A 29 -1.75 -7.17 -10.30
N LEU A 30 -2.04 -6.02 -9.68
CA LEU A 30 -3.13 -5.91 -8.70
C LEU A 30 -4.50 -6.13 -9.35
N ALA A 31 -4.72 -5.58 -10.55
CA ALA A 31 -5.98 -5.79 -11.26
C ALA A 31 -6.21 -7.27 -11.64
N GLU A 32 -5.16 -7.98 -12.05
CA GLU A 32 -5.21 -9.42 -12.37
C GLU A 32 -5.47 -10.28 -11.12
N GLU A 33 -5.04 -9.82 -9.94
CA GLU A 33 -5.38 -10.42 -8.63
C GLU A 33 -6.79 -10.08 -8.11
N ASN A 34 -7.62 -9.40 -8.92
CA ASN A 34 -8.93 -8.89 -8.51
C ASN A 34 -8.85 -7.88 -7.34
N HIS A 35 -7.72 -7.20 -7.21
CA HIS A 35 -7.49 -6.19 -6.18
C HIS A 35 -7.94 -4.82 -6.68
N PHE A 36 -9.08 -4.34 -6.17
CA PHE A 36 -9.62 -3.04 -6.55
C PHE A 36 -9.89 -2.14 -5.34
N PRO A 37 -9.56 -0.84 -5.43
CA PRO A 37 -8.80 -0.18 -6.51
C PRO A 37 -7.37 -0.72 -6.63
N ALA A 38 -6.86 -0.87 -7.87
CA ALA A 38 -5.56 -1.52 -8.15
C ALA A 38 -4.36 -0.61 -7.86
N ILE A 39 -4.32 0.02 -6.68
CA ILE A 39 -3.34 1.03 -6.30
C ILE A 39 -2.08 0.37 -5.72
N ASP A 40 -0.93 0.60 -6.34
CA ASP A 40 0.35 0.24 -5.73
C ASP A 40 0.76 1.31 -4.72
N ILE A 41 0.61 0.99 -3.44
CA ILE A 41 0.90 1.89 -2.32
C ILE A 41 2.40 2.18 -2.23
N GLY A 42 3.26 1.22 -2.60
CA GLY A 42 4.71 1.39 -2.60
C GLY A 42 5.16 2.44 -3.61
N LEU A 43 4.62 2.35 -4.83
CA LEU A 43 4.91 3.25 -5.93
C LEU A 43 4.15 4.58 -5.85
N SER A 44 3.05 4.66 -5.10
CA SER A 44 2.27 5.89 -4.91
C SER A 44 2.81 6.77 -3.78
N ALA A 45 2.65 8.09 -3.91
CA ALA A 45 3.10 9.06 -2.92
C ALA A 45 2.25 10.33 -2.89
N SER A 46 2.19 10.97 -1.72
CA SER A 46 1.62 12.31 -1.54
C SER A 46 2.64 13.19 -0.82
N ARG A 47 3.06 14.28 -1.46
CA ARG A 47 4.03 15.22 -0.90
C ARG A 47 3.41 16.08 0.18
N VAL A 48 2.10 16.31 0.15
CA VAL A 48 1.40 17.15 1.13
C VAL A 48 0.94 16.40 2.37
N MET A 49 1.03 15.06 2.40
CA MET A 49 0.48 14.25 3.50
C MET A 49 1.00 14.69 4.87
N HIS A 50 2.29 15.00 4.99
CA HIS A 50 2.90 15.43 6.25
C HIS A 50 2.36 16.78 6.77
N ASN A 51 1.74 17.59 5.91
CA ASN A 51 1.20 18.91 6.28
C ASN A 51 -0.30 18.87 6.63
N VAL A 52 -1.02 17.81 6.23
CA VAL A 52 -2.49 17.76 6.32
C VAL A 52 -3.01 16.72 7.32
N VAL A 53 -2.12 15.93 7.94
CA VAL A 53 -2.52 14.90 8.90
C VAL A 53 -1.80 15.05 10.24
N LYS A 54 -2.42 14.51 11.30
CA LYS A 54 -1.79 14.41 12.62
C LYS A 54 -0.62 13.40 12.61
N SER A 55 0.33 13.59 13.52
CA SER A 55 1.52 12.72 13.63
C SER A 55 1.18 11.24 13.88
N GLU A 56 0.09 10.94 14.58
CA GLU A 56 -0.40 9.57 14.80
C GLU A 56 -0.86 8.91 13.50
N HIS A 57 -1.64 9.62 12.70
CA HIS A 57 -2.07 9.16 11.38
C HIS A 57 -0.84 8.91 10.49
N LEU A 58 0.11 9.86 10.45
CA LEU A 58 1.32 9.69 9.65
C LEU A 58 2.13 8.45 10.04
N ARG A 59 2.30 8.21 11.35
CA ARG A 59 3.00 7.03 11.87
C ARG A 59 2.28 5.73 11.50
N ALA A 60 0.95 5.68 11.64
CA ALA A 60 0.18 4.51 11.26
C ALA A 60 0.22 4.23 9.76
N ALA A 61 0.15 5.27 8.92
CA ALA A 61 0.28 5.11 7.47
C ALA A 61 1.67 4.56 7.09
N ALA A 62 2.73 5.06 7.72
CA ALA A 62 4.10 4.58 7.51
C ALA A 62 4.25 3.11 7.95
N GLU A 63 3.68 2.72 9.09
CA GLU A 63 3.70 1.33 9.57
C GLU A 63 2.93 0.40 8.63
N CYS A 64 1.73 0.80 8.17
CA CYS A 64 0.96 0.03 7.20
C CYS A 64 1.76 -0.19 5.90
N LYS A 65 2.40 0.88 5.38
CA LYS A 65 3.27 0.81 4.20
C LYS A 65 4.47 -0.13 4.41
N LYS A 66 5.07 -0.10 5.59
CA LYS A 66 6.16 -1.01 5.98
C LYS A 66 5.69 -2.46 5.96
N LEU A 67 4.56 -2.78 6.60
CA LEU A 67 4.01 -4.15 6.63
C LEU A 67 3.69 -4.68 5.23
N ILE A 68 3.14 -3.83 4.34
CA ILE A 68 2.90 -4.19 2.93
C ILE A 68 4.22 -4.54 2.23
N ALA A 69 5.25 -3.71 2.38
CA ALA A 69 6.56 -3.93 1.77
C ALA A 69 7.25 -5.19 2.32
N THR A 70 7.23 -5.38 3.64
CA THR A 70 7.80 -6.56 4.31
C THR A 70 7.12 -7.83 3.81
N TYR A 71 5.79 -7.86 3.73
CA TYR A 71 5.07 -9.02 3.19
C TYR A 71 5.47 -9.32 1.74
N LYS A 72 5.55 -8.29 0.88
CA LYS A 72 5.94 -8.44 -0.53
C LYS A 72 7.34 -9.07 -0.68
N ASN A 73 8.28 -8.70 0.19
CA ASN A 73 9.65 -9.22 0.16
C ASN A 73 9.75 -10.72 0.52
N ILE A 74 8.86 -11.20 1.41
CA ILE A 74 8.87 -12.59 1.88
C ILE A 74 7.82 -13.47 1.21
N GLU A 75 6.96 -12.89 0.37
CA GLU A 75 5.82 -13.58 -0.23
C GLU A 75 6.22 -14.84 -0.99
N LEU A 76 7.33 -14.78 -1.75
CA LEU A 76 7.85 -15.94 -2.45
C LEU A 76 8.23 -17.06 -1.47
N LEU A 77 8.96 -16.73 -0.40
CA LEU A 77 9.40 -17.70 0.63
C LEU A 77 8.21 -18.37 1.32
N ILE A 78 7.15 -17.61 1.59
CA ILE A 78 5.89 -18.15 2.12
C ILE A 78 5.23 -19.10 1.11
N ARG A 79 5.14 -18.70 -0.17
CA ARG A 79 4.50 -19.50 -1.23
C ARG A 79 5.18 -20.85 -1.46
N ILE A 80 6.51 -20.91 -1.35
CA ILE A 80 7.29 -22.14 -1.51
C ILE A 80 7.44 -22.94 -0.20
N GLY A 81 6.94 -22.42 0.93
CA GLY A 81 6.98 -23.10 2.23
C GLY A 81 8.30 -22.97 3.00
N GLU A 82 9.22 -22.10 2.57
CA GLU A 82 10.55 -21.92 3.16
C GLU A 82 10.57 -20.87 4.29
N TYR A 83 9.48 -20.12 4.49
CA TYR A 83 9.37 -19.18 5.61
C TYR A 83 8.90 -19.85 6.90
N THR A 84 9.65 -19.69 7.99
CA THR A 84 9.28 -20.18 9.33
C THR A 84 8.97 -19.00 10.27
N MET A 85 7.79 -19.03 10.89
CA MET A 85 7.40 -18.05 11.91
C MET A 85 8.41 -18.02 13.07
N GLY A 86 8.72 -16.82 13.57
CA GLY A 86 9.65 -16.59 14.68
C GLY A 86 11.09 -16.29 14.26
N GLN A 87 11.42 -16.38 12.96
CA GLN A 87 12.73 -16.00 12.43
C GLN A 87 12.90 -14.48 12.32
N ASP A 88 11.82 -13.78 11.95
CA ASP A 88 11.80 -12.34 11.79
C ASP A 88 10.50 -11.76 12.37
N PRO A 89 10.56 -11.03 13.50
CA PRO A 89 9.39 -10.42 14.12
C PRO A 89 8.62 -9.45 13.21
N GLU A 90 9.30 -8.76 12.29
CA GLU A 90 8.65 -7.83 11.36
C GLU A 90 7.89 -8.58 10.27
N ALA A 91 8.51 -9.61 9.71
CA ALA A 91 7.87 -10.51 8.75
C ALA A 91 6.67 -11.24 9.38
N ASP A 92 6.81 -11.72 10.62
CA ASP A 92 5.72 -12.33 11.37
C ASP A 92 4.55 -11.36 11.58
N LYS A 93 4.84 -10.09 11.90
CA LYS A 93 3.82 -9.05 12.02
C LYS A 93 3.14 -8.80 10.68
N ALA A 94 3.90 -8.70 9.59
CA ALA A 94 3.36 -8.51 8.25
C ALA A 94 2.43 -9.66 7.83
N ILE A 95 2.80 -10.91 8.15
CA ILE A 95 1.97 -12.11 7.89
C ILE A 95 0.68 -12.05 8.69
N LYS A 96 0.76 -11.73 9.99
CA LYS A 96 -0.42 -11.64 10.87
C LYS A 96 -1.40 -10.57 10.40
N ASN A 97 -0.90 -9.40 10.03
CA ASN A 97 -1.73 -8.26 9.64
C ASN A 97 -2.18 -8.32 8.16
N ARG A 98 -1.66 -9.26 7.35
CA ARG A 98 -1.91 -9.35 5.90
C ARG A 98 -3.38 -9.28 5.52
N LYS A 99 -4.24 -10.07 6.17
CA LYS A 99 -5.68 -10.10 5.86
C LYS A 99 -6.36 -8.76 6.15
N ALA A 100 -6.06 -8.18 7.31
CA ALA A 100 -6.61 -6.88 7.71
C ALA A 100 -6.16 -5.77 6.75
N ILE A 101 -4.88 -5.79 6.36
CA ILE A 101 -4.31 -4.86 5.37
C ILE A 101 -5.04 -5.02 4.02
N GLN A 102 -5.19 -6.24 3.51
CA GLN A 102 -5.87 -6.49 2.23
C GLN A 102 -7.30 -5.94 2.24
N SER A 103 -8.06 -6.18 3.30
CA SER A 103 -9.43 -5.64 3.43
C SER A 103 -9.47 -4.13 3.56
N PHE A 104 -8.42 -3.50 4.10
CA PHE A 104 -8.35 -2.05 4.25
C PHE A 104 -8.04 -1.33 2.94
N ILE A 105 -7.19 -1.93 2.09
CA ILE A 105 -6.72 -1.30 0.84
C ILE A 105 -7.59 -1.64 -0.37
N GLN A 106 -8.50 -2.62 -0.24
CA GLN A 106 -9.54 -2.92 -1.22
C GLN A 106 -10.85 -2.23 -0.86
N GLN A 107 -11.58 -1.75 -1.87
CA GLN A 107 -12.85 -1.06 -1.69
C GLN A 107 -13.74 -1.26 -2.93
N SER A 108 -15.01 -1.62 -2.72
CA SER A 108 -15.99 -1.67 -3.80
C SER A 108 -16.36 -0.27 -4.28
N THR A 109 -16.78 -0.14 -5.53
CA THR A 109 -17.25 1.14 -6.11
C THR A 109 -18.51 1.69 -5.42
N LYS A 110 -19.24 0.84 -4.69
CA LYS A 110 -20.43 1.21 -3.92
C LYS A 110 -20.12 1.54 -2.46
N ASP A 111 -18.93 1.20 -1.98
CA ASP A 111 -18.55 1.42 -0.59
C ASP A 111 -18.08 2.85 -0.40
N ILE A 112 -18.55 3.52 0.64
CA ILE A 112 -18.13 4.87 1.00
C ILE A 112 -17.51 4.82 2.39
N SER A 113 -16.26 5.26 2.49
CA SER A 113 -15.57 5.41 3.77
C SER A 113 -15.37 6.90 4.06
N SER A 114 -15.81 7.36 5.24
CA SER A 114 -15.51 8.71 5.69
C SER A 114 -14.05 8.81 6.13
N TYR A 115 -13.55 10.04 6.28
CA TYR A 115 -12.20 10.28 6.75
C TYR A 115 -11.95 9.64 8.13
N GLU A 116 -12.88 9.83 9.06
CA GLU A 116 -12.81 9.31 10.43
C GLU A 116 -12.81 7.78 10.44
N LYS A 117 -13.74 7.15 9.70
CA LYS A 117 -13.81 5.69 9.58
C LYS A 117 -12.56 5.08 8.96
N THR A 118 -11.97 5.77 7.98
CA THR A 118 -10.73 5.33 7.32
C THR A 118 -9.57 5.36 8.30
N ILE A 119 -9.44 6.41 9.11
CA ILE A 119 -8.39 6.52 10.12
C ILE A 119 -8.55 5.47 11.22
N GLU A 120 -9.77 5.27 11.72
CA GLU A 120 -10.03 4.22 12.71
C GLU A 120 -9.65 2.84 12.18
N SER A 121 -9.98 2.56 10.92
CA SER A 121 -9.62 1.31 10.26
C SER A 121 -8.11 1.17 10.10
N LEU A 122 -7.42 2.25 9.69
CA LEU A 122 -5.96 2.27 9.60
C LEU A 122 -5.31 1.94 10.94
N PHE A 123 -5.77 2.56 12.03
CA PHE A 123 -5.24 2.28 13.37
C PHE A 123 -5.48 0.84 13.81
N LYS A 124 -6.64 0.26 13.50
CA LYS A 124 -6.93 -1.16 13.78
C LYS A 124 -6.04 -2.10 12.98
N VAL A 125 -5.65 -1.72 11.77
CA VAL A 125 -4.80 -2.53 10.89
C VAL A 125 -3.35 -2.60 11.37
N VAL A 126 -2.85 -1.54 12.02
CA VAL A 126 -1.43 -1.46 12.47
C VAL A 126 -1.22 -1.74 13.96
N ALA A 127 -2.32 -1.81 14.72
CA ALA A 127 -2.34 -2.26 16.12
C ALA A 127 -1.88 -3.73 16.23
#